data_AF-I0KFZ7-F1
#
_entry.id   AF-I0KFZ7-F1
#
_cell.length_a   1.000
_cell.length_b   1.000
_cell.length_c   1.000
_cell.angle_alpha   90.00
_cell.angle_beta   90.00
_cell.angle_gamma   90.00
#
_symmetry.space_group_name_H-M   'P 1'
#
loop_
_entity.id
_entity.type
_entity.pdbx_description
1 polymer ?
#
loop_
_entity_poly.entity_id
_entity_poly.type
_entity_poly.pdbx_seq_one_letter_code
_entity_poly.pdbx_strand_id
1 'polypeptide(L)'
;MKTVRLLTALLLGIHATIAFPQSDSLRTRRLTPAAMQADVAYLRRLLQETHPGLYRYVPRPVMQARLDSLAGQLQHPLPFYAFYGKIEGLLASIRCAHTHALPHKDFDNLFRRTWKTLPFFMVPTQNKSYVLFSVDERVKPGYELLTINGQSINAIQAILEPYHWDDGFIQTSRSQAMKGWLFNLFYYWFIDQPDTYRLTFKNLSGDTVRVEAPAMAFTAAFSQMQKLAVNKQMLAWYNTKPTRHPWRVTFPDDVPQTAHLRIDSFGGRGVNSSAEAVTVFNAFMDKLMATLTKKGIQHLIVDLRANPGGWDSQGIELFRYLAKADTAVQYCARQHSLTNDIESEFIKFSDLSEANRKNVKNELEREADGTFTLKGSSARFTPKPNRFRGNVYILMDGASASTTSEFLAVAHANRVGTFIGEESGGAYEGGNGGSFVHLTLPQSGIQVTTPLVSYRNAVPEPLQKGRGTLPDHAVSFTLDDVLNHTDSVLTYTKELIRKGGK
;
A
#
# COMPACT_ATOMS: atom_id res chain seq x y z
N MET A 1 -41.70 -45.03 -25.84
CA MET A 1 -42.16 -45.62 -24.56
C MET A 1 -41.59 -44.76 -23.44
N LYS A 2 -42.30 -43.74 -22.92
CA LYS A 2 -43.37 -43.81 -21.90
C LYS A 2 -43.01 -44.67 -20.66
N THR A 3 -42.57 -43.95 -19.61
CA THR A 3 -42.98 -44.02 -18.18
C THR A 3 -43.01 -45.35 -17.43
N VAL A 4 -42.38 -45.39 -16.24
CA VAL A 4 -42.96 -45.56 -14.87
C VAL A 4 -41.84 -45.18 -13.85
N ARG A 5 -41.85 -43.97 -13.24
CA ARG A 5 -42.30 -43.61 -11.87
C ARG A 5 -42.01 -44.63 -10.75
N LEU A 6 -41.09 -44.29 -9.85
CA LEU A 6 -41.30 -44.52 -8.41
C LEU A 6 -40.88 -43.26 -7.65
N LEU A 7 -41.86 -42.62 -7.01
CA LEU A 7 -41.68 -41.59 -5.99
C LEU A 7 -41.27 -42.29 -4.69
N THR A 8 -40.21 -41.82 -4.04
CA THR A 8 -40.07 -41.96 -2.59
C THR A 8 -39.68 -40.59 -2.03
N ALA A 9 -40.54 -40.07 -1.18
CA ALA A 9 -40.44 -38.76 -0.56
C ALA A 9 -39.17 -38.64 0.29
N LEU A 10 -38.33 -37.65 -0.02
CA LEU A 10 -37.33 -37.16 0.92
C LEU A 10 -37.91 -35.89 1.55
N LEU A 11 -38.21 -35.94 2.85
CA LEU A 11 -38.54 -34.77 3.65
C LEU A 11 -37.41 -33.74 3.49
N LEU A 12 -37.70 -32.63 2.82
CA LEU A 12 -36.93 -31.40 2.98
C LEU A 12 -37.17 -30.88 4.39
N GLY A 13 -36.35 -31.34 5.33
CA GLY A 13 -36.14 -30.61 6.57
C GLY A 13 -35.46 -29.30 6.20
N ILE A 14 -36.25 -28.23 6.07
CA ILE A 14 -35.76 -26.86 6.05
C ILE A 14 -35.08 -26.63 7.39
N HIS A 15 -33.79 -26.95 7.46
CA HIS A 15 -32.93 -26.38 8.49
C HIS A 15 -32.78 -24.94 8.07
N ALA A 16 -33.64 -24.08 8.60
CA ALA A 16 -33.30 -22.68 8.75
C ALA A 16 -32.00 -22.66 9.54
N THR A 17 -30.87 -22.56 8.84
CA THR A 17 -29.63 -22.16 9.45
C THR A 17 -29.92 -20.78 10.00
N ILE A 18 -30.17 -20.71 11.30
CA ILE A 18 -30.12 -19.47 12.05
C ILE A 18 -28.70 -18.98 11.81
N ALA A 19 -28.55 -18.06 10.85
CA ALA A 19 -27.31 -17.35 10.64
C ALA A 19 -27.12 -16.52 11.91
N PHE A 20 -26.46 -17.10 12.91
CA PHE A 20 -26.01 -16.33 14.05
C PHE A 20 -25.19 -15.17 13.49
N PRO A 21 -25.49 -13.92 13.86
CA PRO A 21 -24.68 -12.79 13.43
C PRO A 21 -23.23 -13.11 13.79
N GLN A 22 -22.36 -13.19 12.77
CA GLN A 22 -20.93 -13.38 13.01
C GLN A 22 -20.48 -12.22 13.89
N SER A 23 -20.03 -12.54 15.10
CA SER A 23 -19.44 -11.58 16.03
C SER A 23 -17.92 -11.66 15.92
N ASP A 24 -17.27 -10.53 16.20
CA ASP A 24 -15.82 -10.47 16.28
C ASP A 24 -15.31 -11.20 17.53
N SER A 25 -14.92 -12.46 17.37
CA SER A 25 -14.42 -13.29 18.47
C SER A 25 -13.12 -12.75 19.10
N LEU A 26 -12.39 -11.88 18.39
CA LEU A 26 -11.17 -11.25 18.89
C LEU A 26 -11.48 -10.22 19.98
N ARG A 27 -12.63 -9.53 19.91
CA ARG A 27 -13.02 -8.47 20.85
C ARG A 27 -13.13 -8.97 22.30
N THR A 28 -13.58 -10.21 22.49
CA THR A 28 -13.73 -10.82 23.83
C THR A 28 -12.52 -11.64 24.25
N ARG A 29 -11.54 -11.86 23.35
CA ARG A 29 -10.38 -12.69 23.62
C ARG A 29 -9.38 -11.93 24.48
N ARG A 30 -8.87 -12.62 25.51
CA ARG A 30 -7.75 -12.18 26.35
C ARG A 30 -6.60 -13.16 26.23
N LEU A 31 -5.38 -12.64 26.14
CA LEU A 31 -4.15 -13.43 26.06
C LEU A 31 -3.46 -13.45 27.42
N THR A 32 -2.93 -14.60 27.82
CA THR A 32 -2.18 -14.74 29.07
C THR A 32 -0.77 -14.15 28.93
N PRO A 33 -0.11 -13.74 30.03
CA PRO A 33 1.29 -13.31 30.01
C PRO A 33 2.22 -14.27 29.26
N ALA A 34 2.13 -15.57 29.58
CA ALA A 34 2.95 -16.61 28.95
C ALA A 34 2.72 -16.70 27.43
N ALA A 35 1.46 -16.64 26.98
CA ALA A 35 1.13 -16.64 25.56
C ALA A 35 1.71 -15.43 24.82
N MET A 36 1.56 -14.24 25.40
CA MET A 36 2.07 -13.00 24.80
C MET A 36 3.60 -12.96 24.76
N GLN A 37 4.26 -13.39 25.84
CA GLN A 37 5.72 -13.45 25.92
C GLN A 37 6.31 -14.46 24.95
N ALA A 38 5.67 -15.63 24.78
CA ALA A 38 6.08 -16.63 23.80
C ALA A 38 6.00 -16.08 22.36
N ASP A 39 4.90 -15.40 22.02
CA ASP A 39 4.75 -14.77 20.70
C ASP A 39 5.77 -13.65 20.46
N VAL A 40 6.06 -12.81 21.46
CA VAL A 40 7.09 -11.76 21.36
C VAL A 40 8.49 -12.35 21.22
N ALA A 41 8.80 -13.42 21.94
CA ALA A 41 10.07 -14.13 21.80
C ALA A 41 10.21 -14.74 20.39
N TYR A 42 9.13 -15.32 19.86
CA TYR A 42 9.10 -15.88 18.52
C TYR A 42 9.26 -14.81 17.43
N LEU A 43 8.54 -13.70 17.56
CA LEU A 43 8.67 -12.54 16.67
C LEU A 43 10.08 -11.95 16.70
N ARG A 44 10.68 -11.82 17.89
CA ARG A 44 12.05 -11.33 18.03
C ARG A 44 13.04 -12.20 17.24
N ARG A 45 12.92 -13.52 17.35
CA ARG A 45 13.75 -14.47 16.60
C ARG A 45 13.55 -14.31 15.09
N LEU A 46 12.30 -14.28 14.62
CA LEU A 46 11.99 -14.03 13.21
C LEU A 46 12.70 -12.77 12.69
N LEU A 47 12.54 -11.64 13.40
CA LEU A 47 13.13 -10.36 13.01
C LEU A 47 14.67 -10.41 13.00
N GLN A 48 15.29 -10.98 14.04
CA GLN A 48 16.75 -11.00 14.17
C GLN A 48 17.42 -11.99 13.20
N GLU A 49 16.78 -13.11 12.92
CA GLU A 49 17.31 -14.16 12.03
C GLU A 49 17.10 -13.81 10.55
N THR A 50 16.05 -13.05 10.20
CA THR A 50 15.63 -12.93 8.79
C THR A 50 15.48 -11.51 8.26
N HIS A 51 15.19 -10.49 9.08
CA HIS A 51 14.82 -9.16 8.57
C HIS A 51 16.05 -8.26 8.29
N PRO A 52 16.45 -8.04 7.04
CA PRO A 52 17.70 -7.34 6.72
C PRO A 52 17.68 -5.85 7.04
N GLY A 53 16.50 -5.23 7.11
CA GLY A 53 16.32 -3.83 7.47
C GLY A 53 16.10 -3.54 8.96
N LEU A 54 16.24 -4.51 9.88
CA LEU A 54 15.80 -4.35 11.28
C LEU A 54 16.45 -3.14 11.98
N TYR A 55 17.68 -2.81 11.59
CA TYR A 55 18.47 -1.72 12.16
C TYR A 55 18.72 -0.56 11.20
N ARG A 56 18.01 -0.52 10.06
CA ARG A 56 18.25 0.46 8.99
C ARG A 56 17.99 1.90 9.44
N TYR A 57 16.84 2.13 10.08
CA TYR A 57 16.42 3.46 10.53
C TYR A 57 16.44 3.60 12.05
N VAL A 58 16.66 2.50 12.77
CA VAL A 58 16.71 2.48 14.24
C VAL A 58 18.02 1.84 14.68
N PRO A 59 18.88 2.55 15.43
CA PRO A 59 20.12 1.98 15.92
C PRO A 59 19.89 0.68 16.71
N ARG A 60 20.79 -0.29 16.54
CA ARG A 60 20.68 -1.61 17.18
C ARG A 60 20.40 -1.56 18.69
N PRO A 61 21.10 -0.74 19.51
CA PRO A 61 20.79 -0.64 20.94
C PRO A 61 19.36 -0.16 21.23
N VAL A 62 18.84 0.76 20.42
CA VAL A 62 17.48 1.30 20.57
C VAL A 62 16.43 0.24 20.20
N MET A 63 16.65 -0.49 19.10
CA MET A 63 15.74 -1.57 18.69
C MET A 63 15.73 -2.72 19.71
N GLN A 64 16.91 -3.10 20.23
CA GLN A 64 17.02 -4.10 21.30
C GLN A 64 16.28 -3.67 22.56
N ALA A 65 16.47 -2.42 23.01
CA ALA A 65 15.74 -1.89 24.16
C ALA A 65 14.21 -1.90 23.95
N ARG A 66 13.71 -1.63 22.73
CA ARG A 66 12.27 -1.74 22.41
C ARG A 66 11.77 -3.18 22.52
N LEU A 67 12.51 -4.13 21.95
CA LEU A 67 12.19 -5.55 22.02
C LEU A 67 12.15 -6.03 23.47
N ASP A 68 13.13 -5.64 24.29
CA ASP A 68 13.24 -6.02 25.71
C ASP A 68 12.15 -5.37 26.57
N SER A 69 11.91 -4.07 26.37
CA SER A 69 10.84 -3.35 27.05
C SER A 69 9.47 -3.95 26.76
N LEU A 70 9.21 -4.40 25.52
CA LEU A 70 7.93 -5.00 25.18
C LEU A 70 7.69 -6.28 25.99
N ALA A 71 8.67 -7.18 26.07
CA ALA A 71 8.56 -8.39 26.88
C ALA A 71 8.30 -8.08 28.36
N GLY A 72 8.99 -7.07 28.90
CA GLY A 72 8.83 -6.62 30.29
C GLY A 72 7.43 -6.09 30.62
N GLN A 73 6.71 -5.52 29.66
CA GLN A 73 5.35 -4.98 29.86
C GLN A 73 4.24 -6.05 29.90
N LEU A 74 4.54 -7.30 29.53
CA LEU A 74 3.53 -8.35 29.34
C LEU A 74 3.36 -9.22 30.58
N GLN A 75 3.12 -8.60 31.74
CA GLN A 75 3.01 -9.29 33.04
C GLN A 75 1.57 -9.63 33.45
N HIS A 76 0.56 -9.06 32.79
CA HIS A 76 -0.85 -9.29 33.09
C HIS A 76 -1.64 -9.61 31.83
N PRO A 77 -2.76 -10.35 31.90
CA PRO A 77 -3.56 -10.65 30.72
C PRO A 77 -4.07 -9.40 30.01
N LEU A 78 -3.86 -9.31 28.70
CA LEU A 78 -4.33 -8.19 27.86
C LEU A 78 -5.48 -8.63 26.94
N PRO A 79 -6.43 -7.73 26.64
CA PRO A 79 -7.33 -7.89 25.50
C PRO A 79 -6.54 -8.06 24.20
N PHE A 80 -7.07 -8.84 23.27
CA PHE A 80 -6.41 -9.14 22.00
C PHE A 80 -5.95 -7.87 21.25
N TYR A 81 -6.84 -6.89 21.05
CA TYR A 81 -6.49 -5.66 20.31
C TYR A 81 -5.41 -4.81 21.01
N ALA A 82 -5.35 -4.85 22.34
CA ALA A 82 -4.28 -4.19 23.08
C ALA A 82 -2.91 -4.88 22.87
N PHE A 83 -2.88 -6.21 22.79
CA PHE A 83 -1.67 -6.95 22.44
C PHE A 83 -1.31 -6.77 20.95
N TYR A 84 -2.29 -6.82 20.05
CA TYR A 84 -2.09 -6.56 18.62
C TYR A 84 -1.47 -5.19 18.38
N GLY A 85 -1.97 -4.13 19.02
CA GLY A 85 -1.37 -2.80 18.96
C GLY A 85 0.08 -2.77 19.44
N LYS A 86 0.45 -3.55 20.46
CA LYS A 86 1.85 -3.65 20.90
C LYS A 86 2.75 -4.31 19.84
N ILE A 87 2.27 -5.37 19.17
CA ILE A 87 3.00 -6.04 18.09
C ILE A 87 3.15 -5.10 16.89
N GLU A 88 2.06 -4.51 16.43
CA GLU A 88 2.07 -3.60 15.29
C GLU A 88 2.95 -2.37 15.56
N GLY A 89 2.82 -1.75 16.73
CA GLY A 89 3.65 -0.60 17.11
C GLY A 89 5.15 -0.93 17.15
N LEU A 90 5.53 -2.16 17.54
CA LEU A 90 6.93 -2.61 17.44
C LEU A 90 7.38 -2.70 15.97
N LEU A 91 6.57 -3.32 15.11
CA LEU A 91 6.87 -3.54 13.69
C LEU A 91 6.95 -2.23 12.92
N ALA A 92 5.96 -1.35 13.06
CA ALA A 92 5.96 -0.02 12.48
C ALA A 92 7.19 0.81 12.92
N SER A 93 7.69 0.58 14.14
CA SER A 93 8.89 1.25 14.63
C SER A 93 10.18 0.91 13.87
N ILE A 94 10.20 -0.20 13.11
CA ILE A 94 11.29 -0.60 12.21
C ILE A 94 11.40 0.35 11.01
N ARG A 95 10.29 1.05 10.66
CA ARG A 95 10.18 1.93 9.49
C ARG A 95 10.41 1.19 8.16
N CYS A 96 9.72 0.07 8.00
CA CYS A 96 9.75 -0.74 6.80
C CYS A 96 8.31 -0.94 6.28
N ALA A 97 8.02 -0.43 5.07
CA ALA A 97 6.69 -0.52 4.47
C ALA A 97 6.18 -1.95 4.23
N HIS A 98 7.10 -2.93 4.20
CA HIS A 98 6.76 -4.34 4.00
C HIS A 98 6.81 -5.18 5.27
N THR A 99 6.89 -4.53 6.44
CA THR A 99 6.90 -5.21 7.74
C THR A 99 5.68 -4.79 8.53
N HIS A 100 4.71 -5.69 8.62
CA HIS A 100 3.41 -5.38 9.22
C HIS A 100 2.77 -6.62 9.85
N ALA A 101 1.78 -6.38 10.71
CA ALA A 101 0.91 -7.40 11.25
C ALA A 101 -0.56 -7.19 10.87
N LEU A 102 -1.27 -8.29 10.68
CA LEU A 102 -2.72 -8.34 10.54
C LEU A 102 -3.31 -9.12 11.71
N PRO A 103 -4.47 -8.69 12.26
CA PRO A 103 -5.02 -9.31 13.47
C PRO A 103 -5.53 -10.73 13.22
N HIS A 104 -5.81 -11.10 11.97
CA HIS A 104 -6.33 -12.43 11.63
C HIS A 104 -6.12 -12.75 10.14
N LYS A 105 -6.00 -14.03 9.81
CA LYS A 105 -5.89 -14.49 8.41
C LYS A 105 -7.07 -14.12 7.52
N ASP A 106 -8.26 -14.10 8.11
CA ASP A 106 -9.52 -13.79 7.43
C ASP A 106 -9.93 -12.32 7.64
N PHE A 107 -8.98 -11.41 7.91
CA PHE A 107 -9.29 -10.00 8.24
C PHE A 107 -10.14 -9.32 7.16
N ASP A 108 -9.95 -9.61 5.87
CA ASP A 108 -10.74 -9.00 4.79
C ASP A 108 -12.22 -9.40 4.90
N ASN A 109 -12.51 -10.68 5.15
CA ASN A 109 -13.87 -11.13 5.36
C ASN A 109 -14.47 -10.58 6.66
N LEU A 110 -13.68 -10.54 7.74
CA LEU A 110 -14.09 -9.94 9.00
C LEU A 110 -14.42 -8.45 8.80
N PHE A 111 -13.58 -7.69 8.13
CA PHE A 111 -13.82 -6.28 7.81
C PHE A 111 -15.08 -6.08 6.98
N ARG A 112 -15.25 -6.89 5.92
CA ARG A 112 -16.38 -6.78 5.01
C ARG A 112 -17.72 -7.08 5.66
N ARG A 113 -17.76 -8.10 6.53
CA ARG A 113 -19.02 -8.71 6.99
C ARG A 113 -19.29 -8.65 8.49
N THR A 114 -18.25 -8.48 9.30
CA THR A 114 -18.33 -8.69 10.76
C THR A 114 -17.96 -7.44 11.57
N TRP A 115 -16.79 -6.86 11.34
CA TRP A 115 -16.30 -5.71 12.09
C TRP A 115 -17.17 -4.49 11.84
N LYS A 116 -17.77 -4.00 12.91
CA LYS A 116 -18.60 -2.79 12.89
C LYS A 116 -17.69 -1.58 12.99
N THR A 117 -17.47 -0.91 11.86
CA THR A 117 -16.53 0.21 11.73
C THR A 117 -17.27 1.53 11.46
N LEU A 118 -16.51 2.62 11.35
CA LEU A 118 -17.01 3.94 10.98
C LEU A 118 -17.75 3.90 9.64
N PRO A 119 -18.97 4.46 9.54
CA PRO A 119 -19.80 4.31 8.36
C PRO A 119 -19.67 5.51 7.39
N PHE A 120 -18.44 5.93 7.11
CA PHE A 120 -18.12 6.94 6.09
C PHE A 120 -16.74 6.68 5.47
N PHE A 121 -16.45 7.35 4.37
CA PHE A 121 -15.11 7.44 3.79
C PHE A 121 -14.63 8.88 3.88
N MET A 122 -13.32 9.05 4.04
CA MET A 122 -12.71 10.37 4.11
C MET A 122 -11.46 10.49 3.25
N VAL A 123 -11.04 11.72 3.02
CA VAL A 123 -9.77 12.03 2.37
C VAL A 123 -9.04 13.10 3.19
N PRO A 124 -7.74 12.88 3.50
CA PRO A 124 -6.92 13.93 4.08
C PRO A 124 -6.40 14.86 2.98
N THR A 125 -6.52 16.17 3.17
CA THR A 125 -5.85 17.19 2.35
C THR A 125 -5.78 18.51 3.12
N GLN A 126 -4.74 19.31 2.85
CA GLN A 126 -4.53 20.63 3.49
C GLN A 126 -4.60 20.57 5.03
N ASN A 127 -3.99 19.53 5.62
CA ASN A 127 -4.01 19.25 7.07
C ASN A 127 -5.42 19.09 7.69
N LYS A 128 -6.40 18.75 6.87
CA LYS A 128 -7.78 18.52 7.27
C LYS A 128 -8.29 17.21 6.69
N SER A 129 -9.42 16.76 7.22
CA SER A 129 -10.03 15.49 6.91
C SER A 129 -11.45 15.70 6.43
N TYR A 130 -11.72 15.41 5.16
CA TYR A 130 -13.01 15.68 4.55
C TYR A 130 -13.74 14.39 4.21
N VAL A 131 -15.04 14.35 4.48
CA VAL A 131 -15.89 13.21 4.10
C VAL A 131 -16.03 13.16 2.59
N LEU A 132 -15.83 11.97 2.02
CA LEU A 132 -16.16 11.69 0.62
C LEU A 132 -17.61 11.24 0.48
N PHE A 133 -18.06 10.32 1.34
CA PHE A 133 -19.46 9.86 1.37
C PHE A 133 -19.76 9.20 2.72
N SER A 134 -21.03 9.25 3.12
CA SER A 134 -21.54 8.83 4.44
C SER A 134 -22.81 7.99 4.33
N VAL A 135 -23.13 7.19 5.34
CA VAL A 135 -24.45 6.53 5.46
C VAL A 135 -25.56 7.45 5.96
N ASP A 136 -25.23 8.67 6.39
CA ASP A 136 -26.16 9.67 6.92
C ASP A 136 -26.28 10.84 5.94
N GLU A 137 -27.49 11.09 5.43
CA GLU A 137 -27.76 12.12 4.42
C GLU A 137 -27.54 13.56 4.90
N ARG A 138 -27.47 13.77 6.22
CA ARG A 138 -27.13 15.07 6.83
C ARG A 138 -25.65 15.41 6.64
N VAL A 139 -24.81 14.41 6.38
CA VAL A 139 -23.37 14.55 6.15
C VAL A 139 -23.09 14.43 4.65
N LYS A 140 -22.69 15.54 4.04
CA LYS A 140 -22.45 15.62 2.59
C LYS A 140 -20.96 15.51 2.27
N PRO A 141 -20.60 15.11 1.03
CA PRO A 141 -19.22 15.20 0.56
C PRO A 141 -18.62 16.59 0.81
N GLY A 142 -17.37 16.64 1.26
CA GLY A 142 -16.61 17.86 1.57
C GLY A 142 -16.78 18.41 2.99
N TYR A 143 -17.65 17.81 3.83
CA TYR A 143 -17.72 18.20 5.23
C TYR A 143 -16.42 17.85 5.96
N GLU A 144 -15.87 18.78 6.72
CA GLU A 144 -14.66 18.58 7.53
C GLU A 144 -15.03 17.78 8.79
N LEU A 145 -14.40 16.63 8.99
CA LEU A 145 -14.54 15.83 10.20
C LEU A 145 -13.70 16.45 11.32
N LEU A 146 -14.36 16.82 12.43
CA LEU A 146 -13.72 17.48 13.56
C LEU A 146 -13.43 16.52 14.71
N THR A 147 -14.43 15.70 15.08
CA THR A 147 -14.30 14.78 16.22
C THR A 147 -15.03 13.46 16.01
N ILE A 148 -14.49 12.39 16.58
CA ILE A 148 -15.16 11.09 16.76
C ILE A 148 -15.20 10.81 18.26
N ASN A 149 -16.39 10.55 18.81
CA ASN A 149 -16.60 10.27 20.24
C ASN A 149 -15.96 11.31 21.18
N GLY A 150 -15.98 12.57 20.77
CA GLY A 150 -15.37 13.69 21.53
C GLY A 150 -13.86 13.85 21.36
N GLN A 151 -13.17 12.92 20.69
CA GLN A 151 -11.74 13.05 20.38
C GLN A 151 -11.55 13.81 19.07
N SER A 152 -10.64 14.79 19.05
CA SER A 152 -10.30 15.53 17.83
C SER A 152 -9.60 14.63 16.80
N ILE A 153 -9.74 14.94 15.51
CA ILE A 153 -9.05 14.19 14.45
C ILE A 153 -7.52 14.27 14.59
N ASN A 154 -6.98 15.40 15.04
CA ASN A 154 -5.54 15.52 15.30
C ASN A 154 -5.08 14.57 16.41
N ALA A 155 -5.88 14.42 17.49
CA ALA A 155 -5.56 13.47 18.56
C ALA A 155 -5.64 12.01 18.07
N ILE A 156 -6.66 11.68 17.27
CA ILE A 156 -6.80 10.35 16.66
C ILE A 156 -5.62 10.06 15.73
N GLN A 157 -5.24 11.01 14.88
CA GLN A 157 -4.09 10.87 13.99
C GLN A 157 -2.79 10.63 14.78
N ALA A 158 -2.57 11.35 15.88
CA ALA A 158 -1.40 11.16 16.74
C ALA A 158 -1.37 9.76 17.40
N ILE A 159 -2.54 9.19 17.73
CA ILE A 159 -2.64 7.81 18.24
C ILE A 159 -2.37 6.80 17.13
N LEU A 160 -2.82 7.06 15.90
CA LEU A 160 -2.63 6.14 14.77
C LEU A 160 -1.23 6.17 14.17
N GLU A 161 -0.52 7.29 14.31
CA GLU A 161 0.82 7.53 13.75
C GLU A 161 1.83 6.38 14.01
N PRO A 162 1.92 5.82 15.23
CA PRO A 162 2.90 4.77 15.55
C PRO A 162 2.58 3.39 14.98
N TYR A 163 1.46 3.22 14.28
CA TYR A 163 1.01 1.93 13.73
C TYR A 163 1.10 1.87 12.19
N HIS A 164 1.59 2.91 11.54
CA HIS A 164 1.66 2.95 10.08
C HIS A 164 2.89 2.24 9.51
N TRP A 165 2.71 1.58 8.37
CA TRP A 165 3.74 0.85 7.64
C TRP A 165 4.49 1.78 6.69
N ASP A 166 5.23 2.74 7.24
CA ASP A 166 6.07 3.64 6.45
C ASP A 166 7.41 3.02 6.11
N ASP A 167 7.94 3.35 4.92
CA ASP A 167 9.36 3.24 4.64
C ASP A 167 10.07 4.52 5.09
N GLY A 168 11.03 4.40 6.00
CA GLY A 168 11.74 5.55 6.55
C GLY A 168 10.82 6.55 7.28
N PHE A 169 10.92 7.82 6.90
CA PHE A 169 10.30 8.97 7.57
C PHE A 169 9.29 9.71 6.68
N ILE A 170 8.80 9.03 5.65
CA ILE A 170 7.90 9.58 4.63
C ILE A 170 6.53 9.90 5.26
N GLN A 171 6.03 11.12 5.03
CA GLN A 171 4.77 11.60 5.62
C GLN A 171 3.58 11.41 4.68
N THR A 172 3.82 11.49 3.37
CA THR A 172 2.79 11.36 2.34
C THR A 172 2.23 9.93 2.30
N SER A 173 3.07 8.91 2.47
CA SER A 173 2.63 7.51 2.68
C SER A 173 1.83 7.36 3.97
N ARG A 174 2.29 7.97 5.07
CA ARG A 174 1.61 7.92 6.36
C ARG A 174 0.18 8.44 6.30
N SER A 175 -0.03 9.50 5.53
CA SER A 175 -1.36 10.09 5.34
C SER A 175 -2.34 9.11 4.69
N GLN A 176 -1.88 8.05 4.01
CA GLN A 176 -2.76 7.06 3.39
C GLN A 176 -3.56 6.26 4.43
N ALA A 177 -3.05 6.05 5.65
CA ALA A 177 -3.83 5.45 6.74
C ALA A 177 -5.10 6.25 7.07
N MET A 178 -5.08 7.56 6.82
CA MET A 178 -6.22 8.45 7.05
C MET A 178 -7.17 8.50 5.84
N LYS A 179 -6.94 7.71 4.79
CA LYS A 179 -7.70 7.79 3.53
C LYS A 179 -8.66 6.61 3.36
N GLY A 180 -9.87 6.94 2.95
CA GLY A 180 -10.91 6.00 2.58
C GLY A 180 -11.27 5.05 3.72
N TRP A 181 -11.30 3.76 3.41
CA TRP A 181 -11.66 2.69 4.33
C TRP A 181 -10.50 2.23 5.22
N LEU A 182 -9.26 2.57 4.88
CA LEU A 182 -8.10 2.20 5.69
C LEU A 182 -8.15 2.87 7.06
N PHE A 183 -8.63 4.12 7.11
CA PHE A 183 -8.91 4.83 8.36
C PHE A 183 -9.89 4.06 9.26
N ASN A 184 -10.94 3.49 8.67
CA ASN A 184 -11.97 2.75 9.40
C ASN A 184 -11.38 1.49 10.06
N LEU A 185 -10.42 0.83 9.40
CA LEU A 185 -9.69 -0.30 9.97
C LEU A 185 -8.75 0.11 11.09
N PHE A 186 -7.93 1.14 10.87
CA PHE A 186 -6.98 1.62 11.86
C PHE A 186 -7.68 2.12 13.11
N TYR A 187 -8.79 2.85 12.95
CA TYR A 187 -9.64 3.24 14.06
C TYR A 187 -10.17 2.02 14.82
N TYR A 188 -10.72 1.03 14.11
CA TYR A 188 -11.26 -0.18 14.72
C TYR A 188 -10.18 -0.99 15.46
N TRP A 189 -8.95 -1.04 14.96
CA TRP A 189 -7.88 -1.83 15.58
C TRP A 189 -7.21 -1.14 16.78
N PHE A 190 -7.04 0.19 16.72
CA PHE A 190 -6.14 0.89 17.64
C PHE A 190 -6.82 1.96 18.50
N ILE A 191 -8.06 2.35 18.18
CA ILE A 191 -8.79 3.40 18.91
C ILE A 191 -9.92 2.79 19.73
N ASP A 192 -11.00 2.33 19.07
CA ASP A 192 -12.22 1.89 19.76
C ASP A 192 -13.16 1.09 18.82
N GLN A 193 -14.05 0.28 19.40
CA GLN A 193 -15.07 -0.51 18.69
C GLN A 193 -16.48 -0.27 19.28
N PRO A 194 -16.99 0.97 19.29
CA PRO A 194 -18.29 1.27 19.86
C PRO A 194 -19.42 0.76 18.95
N ASP A 195 -20.61 0.51 19.51
CA ASP A 195 -21.78 0.18 18.69
C ASP A 195 -22.39 1.43 18.00
N THR A 196 -22.02 2.63 18.46
CA THR A 196 -22.50 3.91 17.90
C THR A 196 -21.39 4.95 17.97
N TYR A 197 -21.22 5.70 16.88
CA TYR A 197 -20.26 6.80 16.76
C TYR A 197 -20.95 8.15 16.90
N ARG A 198 -20.42 8.99 17.79
CA ARG A 198 -20.79 10.41 17.90
C ARG A 198 -19.83 11.25 17.06
N LEU A 199 -20.31 11.77 15.95
CA LEU A 199 -19.50 12.45 14.95
C LEU A 199 -19.85 13.95 14.92
N THR A 200 -18.81 14.78 14.90
CA THR A 200 -18.95 16.23 14.71
C THR A 200 -18.24 16.62 13.43
N PHE A 201 -18.96 17.35 12.57
CA PHE A 201 -18.48 17.87 11.31
C PHE A 201 -18.62 19.40 11.26
N LYS A 202 -17.86 20.03 10.38
CA LYS A 202 -18.09 21.39 9.90
C LYS A 202 -18.57 21.32 8.44
N ASN A 203 -19.72 21.91 8.16
CA ASN A 203 -20.26 21.96 6.80
C ASN A 203 -19.54 23.02 5.95
N LEU A 204 -19.90 23.13 4.66
CA LEU A 204 -19.30 24.08 3.73
C LEU A 204 -19.63 25.56 4.05
N SER A 205 -20.71 25.83 4.78
CA SER A 205 -21.07 27.17 5.28
C SER A 205 -20.35 27.55 6.58
N GLY A 206 -19.69 26.59 7.22
CA GLY A 206 -18.97 26.75 8.47
C GLY A 206 -19.74 26.32 9.72
N ASP A 207 -20.99 25.87 9.60
CA ASP A 207 -21.80 25.42 10.73
C ASP A 207 -21.36 24.04 11.23
N THR A 208 -21.60 23.81 12.52
CA THR A 208 -21.36 22.50 13.14
C THR A 208 -22.52 21.56 12.89
N VAL A 209 -22.23 20.37 12.36
CA VAL A 209 -23.20 19.28 12.16
C VAL A 209 -22.82 18.13 13.08
N ARG A 210 -23.76 17.69 13.93
CA ARG A 210 -23.56 16.56 14.84
C ARG A 210 -24.49 15.41 14.45
N VAL A 211 -23.94 14.21 14.34
CA VAL A 211 -24.70 13.00 14.03
C VAL A 211 -24.28 11.85 14.94
N GLU A 212 -25.24 11.01 15.29
CA GLU A 212 -24.97 9.69 15.85
C GLU A 212 -25.22 8.66 14.75
N ALA A 213 -24.21 7.84 14.46
CA ALA A 213 -24.26 6.85 13.40
C ALA A 213 -23.97 5.45 13.97
N PRO A 214 -24.76 4.42 13.64
CA PRO A 214 -24.49 3.06 14.08
C PRO A 214 -23.17 2.56 13.46
N ALA A 215 -22.41 1.77 14.21
CA ALA A 215 -21.25 1.08 13.67
C ALA A 215 -21.70 -0.04 12.73
N MET A 216 -21.08 -0.14 11.55
CA MET A 216 -21.54 -1.02 10.47
C MET A 216 -20.39 -1.80 9.83
N ALA A 217 -20.67 -3.03 9.40
CA ALA A 217 -19.76 -3.77 8.53
C ALA A 217 -19.63 -3.07 7.17
N PHE A 218 -18.44 -3.12 6.59
CA PHE A 218 -18.11 -2.36 5.38
C PHE A 218 -19.09 -2.60 4.23
N THR A 219 -19.45 -3.86 3.95
CA THR A 219 -20.36 -4.18 2.84
C THR A 219 -21.76 -3.60 3.06
N ALA A 220 -22.26 -3.63 4.31
CA ALA A 220 -23.56 -3.05 4.64
C ALA A 220 -23.53 -1.52 4.53
N ALA A 221 -22.50 -0.88 5.10
CA ALA A 221 -22.31 0.56 5.04
C ALA A 221 -22.19 1.06 3.59
N PHE A 222 -21.36 0.40 2.78
CA PHE A 222 -21.14 0.77 1.38
C PHE A 222 -22.43 0.60 0.54
N SER A 223 -23.20 -0.46 0.77
CA SER A 223 -24.50 -0.65 0.11
C SER A 223 -25.49 0.47 0.46
N GLN A 224 -25.48 0.96 1.70
CA GLN A 224 -26.32 2.09 2.10
C GLN A 224 -25.82 3.41 1.48
N MET A 225 -24.52 3.68 1.50
CA MET A 225 -23.93 4.87 0.87
C MET A 225 -24.31 5.00 -0.60
N GLN A 226 -24.32 3.88 -1.34
CA GLN A 226 -24.69 3.85 -2.77
C GLN A 226 -26.14 4.25 -3.06
N LYS A 227 -27.04 4.12 -2.08
CA LYS A 227 -28.46 4.46 -2.25
C LYS A 227 -28.75 5.93 -2.00
N LEU A 228 -27.87 6.65 -1.32
CA LEU A 228 -28.10 8.04 -0.93
C LEU A 228 -27.75 9.01 -2.06
N ALA A 229 -28.70 9.88 -2.41
CA ALA A 229 -28.54 10.87 -3.46
C ALA A 229 -27.35 11.81 -3.23
N VAL A 230 -27.09 12.20 -1.97
CA VAL A 230 -25.98 13.07 -1.58
C VAL A 230 -24.60 12.50 -1.93
N ASN A 231 -24.48 11.18 -2.07
CA ASN A 231 -23.22 10.52 -2.38
C ASN A 231 -23.03 10.26 -3.89
N LYS A 232 -24.09 10.36 -4.70
CA LYS A 232 -24.12 9.84 -6.08
C LYS A 232 -23.00 10.42 -6.96
N GLN A 233 -22.79 11.75 -6.88
CA GLN A 233 -21.77 12.44 -7.65
C GLN A 233 -20.35 12.00 -7.23
N MET A 234 -20.07 12.01 -5.92
CA MET A 234 -18.76 11.63 -5.40
C MET A 234 -18.45 10.14 -5.61
N LEU A 235 -19.44 9.25 -5.47
CA LEU A 235 -19.28 7.82 -5.76
C LEU A 235 -18.99 7.56 -7.25
N ALA A 236 -19.60 8.33 -8.16
CA ALA A 236 -19.29 8.22 -9.58
C ALA A 236 -17.86 8.66 -9.91
N TRP A 237 -17.34 9.66 -9.21
CA TRP A 237 -15.94 10.10 -9.33
C TRP A 237 -14.97 9.11 -8.67
N TYR A 238 -15.27 8.66 -7.45
CA TYR A 238 -14.41 7.78 -6.66
C TYR A 238 -14.35 6.35 -7.20
N ASN A 239 -15.49 5.80 -7.65
CA ASN A 239 -15.57 4.43 -8.15
C ASN A 239 -15.27 4.38 -9.65
N THR A 240 -13.98 4.43 -9.99
CA THR A 240 -13.55 4.14 -11.36
C THR A 240 -13.76 2.66 -11.64
N LYS A 241 -14.51 2.33 -12.71
CA LYS A 241 -14.78 0.93 -13.08
C LYS A 241 -13.48 0.13 -13.19
N PRO A 242 -13.41 -1.09 -12.61
CA PRO A 242 -12.23 -1.94 -12.74
C PRO A 242 -11.93 -2.19 -14.21
N THR A 243 -10.69 -1.90 -14.62
CA THR A 243 -10.24 -2.06 -15.99
C THR A 243 -9.68 -3.48 -16.22
N ARG A 244 -9.70 -3.95 -17.48
CA ARG A 244 -9.18 -5.28 -17.83
C ARG A 244 -7.67 -5.41 -17.57
N HIS A 245 -6.94 -4.32 -17.73
CA HIS A 245 -5.50 -4.21 -17.45
C HIS A 245 -5.25 -2.99 -16.56
N PRO A 246 -4.25 -3.03 -15.66
CA PRO A 246 -3.91 -1.89 -14.80
C PRO A 246 -3.25 -0.72 -15.56
N TRP A 247 -3.08 -0.85 -16.89
CA TRP A 247 -2.40 0.14 -17.72
C TRP A 247 -3.34 0.68 -18.80
N ARG A 248 -3.35 2.00 -18.98
CA ARG A 248 -4.16 2.67 -20.00
C ARG A 248 -3.40 3.84 -20.59
N VAL A 249 -3.64 4.09 -21.88
CA VAL A 249 -3.17 5.30 -22.54
C VAL A 249 -4.38 6.09 -23.03
N THR A 250 -4.36 7.40 -22.83
CA THR A 250 -5.27 8.36 -23.43
C THR A 250 -4.48 9.43 -24.18
N PHE A 251 -5.14 10.16 -25.08
CA PHE A 251 -4.55 11.23 -25.86
C PHE A 251 -5.39 12.48 -25.61
N PRO A 252 -4.95 13.39 -24.72
CA PRO A 252 -5.71 14.60 -24.43
C PRO A 252 -5.81 15.50 -25.66
N ASP A 253 -7.02 15.93 -26.02
CA ASP A 253 -7.25 16.80 -27.17
C ASP A 253 -6.80 18.25 -26.90
N ASP A 254 -6.72 18.65 -25.62
CA ASP A 254 -6.41 20.00 -25.18
C ASP A 254 -4.91 20.30 -25.08
N VAL A 255 -4.05 19.28 -25.23
CA VAL A 255 -2.59 19.43 -25.29
C VAL A 255 -2.05 18.62 -26.46
N PRO A 256 -1.77 19.26 -27.61
CA PRO A 256 -1.31 18.57 -28.81
C PRO A 256 -0.08 17.68 -28.57
N GLN A 257 0.06 16.63 -29.39
CA GLN A 257 1.20 15.71 -29.37
C GLN A 257 1.52 15.13 -27.98
N THR A 258 0.49 14.99 -27.13
CA THR A 258 0.63 14.47 -25.77
C THR A 258 -0.10 13.15 -25.61
N ALA A 259 0.53 12.20 -24.93
CA ALA A 259 -0.10 10.98 -24.47
C ALA A 259 -0.07 10.93 -22.94
N HIS A 260 -1.13 10.41 -22.34
CA HIS A 260 -1.24 10.16 -20.89
C HIS A 260 -1.32 8.66 -20.66
N LEU A 261 -0.20 8.09 -20.21
CA LEU A 261 -0.07 6.72 -19.76
C LEU A 261 -0.34 6.67 -18.25
N ARG A 262 -1.35 5.91 -17.84
CA ARG A 262 -1.59 5.62 -16.43
C ARG A 262 -1.32 4.15 -16.13
N ILE A 263 -0.54 3.92 -15.08
CA ILE A 263 -0.16 2.60 -14.56
C ILE A 263 -0.65 2.54 -13.12
N ASP A 264 -1.79 1.90 -12.88
CA ASP A 264 -2.36 1.76 -11.53
C ASP A 264 -1.61 0.73 -10.67
N SER A 265 -0.91 -0.23 -11.30
CA SER A 265 -0.03 -1.18 -10.61
C SER A 265 0.99 -1.80 -11.56
N PHE A 266 2.12 -2.26 -11.03
CA PHE A 266 3.06 -3.14 -11.73
C PHE A 266 2.60 -4.60 -11.62
N GLY A 267 1.39 -4.89 -12.13
CA GLY A 267 0.78 -6.21 -12.06
C GLY A 267 0.42 -6.79 -13.43
N GLY A 268 -0.52 -7.73 -13.44
CA GLY A 268 -1.07 -8.27 -14.67
C GLY A 268 -2.08 -9.36 -14.37
N ARG A 269 -3.20 -9.37 -15.10
CA ARG A 269 -4.24 -10.38 -14.87
C ARG A 269 -3.69 -11.77 -15.20
N GLY A 270 -3.64 -12.66 -14.20
CA GLY A 270 -3.19 -14.04 -14.37
C GLY A 270 -1.67 -14.21 -14.50
N VAL A 271 -0.89 -13.18 -14.19
CA VAL A 271 0.58 -13.26 -14.15
C VAL A 271 1.02 -13.89 -12.84
N ASN A 272 1.76 -15.00 -12.92
CA ASN A 272 2.20 -15.76 -11.74
C ASN A 272 3.73 -15.87 -11.64
N SER A 273 4.49 -15.26 -12.55
CA SER A 273 5.95 -15.21 -12.49
C SER A 273 6.51 -13.90 -13.01
N SER A 274 7.75 -13.56 -12.61
CA SER A 274 8.44 -12.38 -13.10
C SER A 274 8.65 -12.40 -14.62
N ALA A 275 8.92 -13.58 -15.22
CA ALA A 275 9.09 -13.72 -16.67
C ALA A 275 7.79 -13.43 -17.46
N GLU A 276 6.65 -13.92 -16.95
CA GLU A 276 5.33 -13.57 -17.51
C GLU A 276 5.04 -12.07 -17.35
N ALA A 277 5.39 -11.49 -16.19
CA ALA A 277 5.20 -10.07 -15.91
C ALA A 277 5.94 -9.20 -16.94
N VAL A 278 7.21 -9.52 -17.23
CA VAL A 278 8.02 -8.85 -18.26
C VAL A 278 7.38 -9.01 -19.64
N THR A 279 6.96 -10.22 -19.99
CA THR A 279 6.40 -10.52 -21.32
C THR A 279 5.12 -9.71 -21.59
N VAL A 280 4.18 -9.72 -20.65
CA VAL A 280 2.90 -9.01 -20.78
C VAL A 280 3.11 -7.49 -20.79
N PHE A 281 4.02 -6.98 -19.96
CA PHE A 281 4.30 -5.54 -19.92
C PHE A 281 5.01 -5.05 -21.18
N ASN A 282 6.01 -5.78 -21.67
CA ASN A 282 6.69 -5.44 -22.92
C ASN A 282 5.75 -5.44 -24.11
N ALA A 283 4.84 -6.43 -24.21
CA ALA A 283 3.84 -6.45 -25.27
C ALA A 283 2.95 -5.19 -25.27
N PHE A 284 2.55 -4.72 -24.09
CA PHE A 284 1.81 -3.46 -23.94
C PHE A 284 2.68 -2.24 -24.33
N MET A 285 3.89 -2.16 -23.80
CA MET A 285 4.80 -1.03 -24.01
C MET A 285 5.27 -0.92 -25.46
N ASP A 286 5.57 -2.04 -26.14
CA ASP A 286 5.94 -2.04 -27.56
C ASP A 286 4.80 -1.52 -28.44
N LYS A 287 3.56 -1.97 -28.16
CA LYS A 287 2.37 -1.44 -28.85
C LYS A 287 2.16 0.05 -28.56
N LEU A 288 2.41 0.47 -27.32
CA LEU A 288 2.35 1.88 -26.96
C LEU A 288 3.40 2.67 -27.75
N MET A 289 4.67 2.28 -27.73
CA MET A 289 5.75 2.98 -28.46
C MET A 289 5.44 3.12 -29.95
N ALA A 290 4.96 2.05 -30.60
CA ALA A 290 4.53 2.11 -32.00
C ALA A 290 3.39 3.12 -32.22
N THR A 291 2.43 3.18 -31.29
CA THR A 291 1.32 4.13 -31.32
C THR A 291 1.80 5.58 -31.14
N LEU A 292 2.71 5.82 -30.18
CA LEU A 292 3.28 7.14 -29.93
C LEU A 292 4.03 7.66 -31.16
N THR A 293 4.85 6.82 -31.79
CA THR A 293 5.56 7.15 -33.04
C THR A 293 4.59 7.48 -34.16
N LYS A 294 3.58 6.63 -34.40
CA LYS A 294 2.58 6.85 -35.46
C LYS A 294 1.80 8.16 -35.27
N LYS A 295 1.54 8.54 -34.02
CA LYS A 295 0.81 9.78 -33.68
C LYS A 295 1.72 11.01 -33.55
N GLY A 296 3.04 10.87 -33.74
CA GLY A 296 3.99 11.97 -33.60
C GLY A 296 3.98 12.59 -32.20
N ILE A 297 3.81 11.77 -31.16
CA ILE A 297 3.77 12.23 -29.76
C ILE A 297 5.14 12.75 -29.34
N GLN A 298 5.16 13.94 -28.73
CA GLN A 298 6.35 14.60 -28.22
C GLN A 298 6.38 14.67 -26.69
N HIS A 299 5.22 14.58 -26.03
CA HIS A 299 5.09 14.62 -24.58
C HIS A 299 4.39 13.36 -24.06
N LEU A 300 4.97 12.71 -23.06
CA LEU A 300 4.38 11.55 -22.39
C LEU A 300 4.20 11.86 -20.90
N ILE A 301 2.95 11.94 -20.46
CA ILE A 301 2.59 11.99 -19.05
C ILE A 301 2.51 10.54 -18.56
N VAL A 302 3.31 10.17 -17.57
CA VAL A 302 3.33 8.85 -16.91
C VAL A 302 2.75 9.03 -15.51
N ASP A 303 1.50 8.63 -15.32
CA ASP A 303 0.78 8.77 -14.05
C ASP A 303 0.93 7.50 -13.21
N LEU A 304 1.68 7.64 -12.12
CA LEU A 304 2.02 6.60 -11.14
C LEU A 304 1.41 6.90 -9.76
N ARG A 305 0.53 7.89 -9.66
CA ARG A 305 -0.22 8.19 -8.42
C ARG A 305 -1.09 7.00 -8.04
N ALA A 306 -1.17 6.71 -6.74
CA ALA A 306 -1.89 5.56 -6.20
C ALA A 306 -1.41 4.18 -6.69
N ASN A 307 -0.18 4.07 -7.21
CA ASN A 307 0.39 2.80 -7.66
C ASN A 307 1.23 2.12 -6.55
N PRO A 308 0.72 1.05 -5.91
CA PRO A 308 1.38 0.41 -4.76
C PRO A 308 2.60 -0.44 -5.14
N GLY A 309 2.95 -0.55 -6.42
CA GLY A 309 4.03 -1.38 -6.93
C GLY A 309 3.55 -2.68 -7.55
N GLY A 310 4.37 -3.73 -7.44
CA GLY A 310 4.09 -5.07 -7.92
C GLY A 310 5.37 -5.81 -8.31
N TRP A 311 5.45 -6.31 -9.54
CA TRP A 311 6.64 -6.97 -10.07
C TRP A 311 7.74 -5.94 -10.35
N ASP A 312 8.82 -6.00 -9.56
CA ASP A 312 10.06 -5.23 -9.71
C ASP A 312 10.56 -5.17 -11.17
N SER A 313 10.50 -6.30 -11.87
CA SER A 313 10.90 -6.44 -13.26
C SER A 313 10.13 -5.54 -14.22
N GLN A 314 8.85 -5.24 -13.96
CA GLN A 314 8.08 -4.31 -14.81
C GLN A 314 8.50 -2.84 -14.57
N GLY A 315 8.91 -2.48 -13.35
CA GLY A 315 9.51 -1.17 -13.06
C GLY A 315 10.82 -0.98 -13.82
N ILE A 316 11.67 -2.01 -13.85
CA ILE A 316 12.90 -2.04 -14.65
C ILE A 316 12.58 -1.88 -16.15
N GLU A 317 11.61 -2.63 -16.68
CA GLU A 317 11.24 -2.50 -18.10
C GLU A 317 10.70 -1.11 -18.42
N LEU A 318 9.87 -0.50 -17.55
CA LEU A 318 9.38 0.87 -17.73
C LEU A 318 10.55 1.85 -17.82
N PHE A 319 11.54 1.72 -16.93
CA PHE A 319 12.77 2.51 -16.99
C PHE A 319 13.47 2.34 -18.34
N ARG A 320 13.61 1.12 -18.86
CA ARG A 320 14.26 0.88 -20.16
C ARG A 320 13.52 1.51 -21.35
N TYR A 321 12.20 1.65 -21.29
CA TYR A 321 11.40 2.35 -22.31
C TYR A 321 11.45 3.88 -22.21
N LEU A 322 11.93 4.44 -21.10
CA LEU A 322 11.94 5.88 -20.85
C LEU A 322 13.34 6.48 -20.68
N ALA A 323 14.36 5.63 -20.43
CA ALA A 323 15.73 6.04 -20.18
C ALA A 323 16.31 6.93 -21.29
N LYS A 324 16.98 8.01 -20.87
CA LYS A 324 17.61 8.99 -21.77
C LYS A 324 19.03 8.60 -22.16
N ALA A 325 19.70 7.82 -21.34
CA ALA A 325 21.02 7.26 -21.65
C ALA A 325 21.00 6.44 -22.95
N ASP A 326 22.14 6.37 -23.63
CA ASP A 326 22.37 5.45 -24.76
C ASP A 326 23.10 4.17 -24.33
N THR A 327 23.59 4.10 -23.09
CA THR A 327 24.30 2.95 -22.54
C THR A 327 23.50 2.28 -21.43
N ALA A 328 23.91 1.05 -21.07
CA ALA A 328 23.29 0.30 -19.99
C ALA A 328 23.43 1.04 -18.66
N VAL A 329 22.34 1.15 -17.90
CA VAL A 329 22.29 1.83 -16.60
C VAL A 329 22.09 0.81 -15.50
N GLN A 330 22.82 0.97 -14.41
CA GLN A 330 22.61 0.15 -13.21
C GLN A 330 21.31 0.60 -12.53
N TYR A 331 20.41 -0.34 -12.23
CA TYR A 331 19.12 -0.03 -11.60
C TYR A 331 19.17 -0.22 -10.09
N CYS A 332 19.74 -1.35 -9.65
CA CYS A 332 19.97 -1.66 -8.25
C CYS A 332 21.47 -1.68 -7.97
N ALA A 333 21.87 -1.04 -6.87
CA ALA A 333 23.26 -1.01 -6.42
C ALA A 333 23.64 -2.31 -5.71
N ARG A 334 22.69 -2.91 -4.99
CA ARG A 334 22.88 -4.14 -4.21
C ARG A 334 21.55 -4.67 -3.69
N GLN A 335 21.43 -5.99 -3.59
CA GLN A 335 20.40 -6.69 -2.83
C GLN A 335 21.07 -7.59 -1.80
N HIS A 336 20.54 -7.63 -0.58
CA HIS A 336 21.20 -8.25 0.57
C HIS A 336 20.21 -8.97 1.49
N SER A 337 20.62 -10.14 1.98
CA SER A 337 19.88 -11.01 2.91
C SER A 337 20.74 -11.34 4.13
N LEU A 338 20.10 -11.53 5.28
CA LEU A 338 20.79 -11.97 6.50
C LEU A 338 21.08 -13.47 6.54
N THR A 339 20.30 -14.26 5.80
CA THR A 339 20.37 -15.72 5.88
C THR A 339 20.25 -16.38 4.51
N ASN A 340 20.98 -17.49 4.36
CA ASN A 340 20.82 -18.45 3.28
C ASN A 340 20.41 -19.84 3.83
N ASP A 341 20.01 -19.89 5.11
CA ASP A 341 19.73 -21.12 5.82
C ASP A 341 18.36 -21.66 5.44
N ILE A 342 18.36 -22.66 4.55
CA ILE A 342 17.17 -23.36 4.10
C ILE A 342 16.50 -24.18 5.20
N GLU A 343 17.23 -24.53 6.26
CA GLU A 343 16.74 -25.29 7.40
C GLU A 343 16.14 -24.39 8.49
N SER A 344 16.31 -23.07 8.35
CA SER A 344 15.66 -22.11 9.25
C SER A 344 14.16 -22.34 9.26
N GLU A 345 13.59 -22.44 10.47
CA GLU A 345 12.16 -22.64 10.63
C GLU A 345 11.32 -21.48 10.06
N PHE A 346 11.91 -20.32 9.80
CA PHE A 346 11.21 -19.17 9.24
C PHE A 346 11.17 -19.21 7.71
N ILE A 347 12.20 -19.75 7.06
CA ILE A 347 12.28 -19.81 5.59
C ILE A 347 11.22 -20.74 5.00
N LYS A 348 10.73 -21.73 5.75
CA LYS A 348 9.58 -22.56 5.32
C LYS A 348 8.28 -21.77 5.15
N PHE A 349 8.17 -20.61 5.79
CA PHE A 349 7.02 -19.70 5.70
C PHE A 349 7.24 -18.60 4.65
N SER A 350 8.31 -18.68 3.85
CA SER A 350 8.57 -17.73 2.78
C SER A 350 7.72 -17.98 1.53
N ASP A 351 7.53 -16.93 0.74
CA ASP A 351 6.92 -16.96 -0.60
C ASP A 351 7.83 -17.58 -1.69
N LEU A 352 9.06 -18.00 -1.33
CA LEU A 352 9.96 -18.71 -2.24
C LEU A 352 9.33 -20.03 -2.69
N SER A 353 9.48 -20.37 -3.98
CA SER A 353 9.15 -21.70 -4.47
C SER A 353 10.07 -22.76 -3.85
N GLU A 354 9.67 -24.03 -3.84
CA GLU A 354 10.55 -25.10 -3.35
C GLU A 354 11.88 -25.17 -4.12
N ALA A 355 11.83 -24.94 -5.44
CA ALA A 355 13.01 -24.86 -6.28
C ALA A 355 13.93 -23.70 -5.87
N ASN A 356 13.36 -22.50 -5.68
CA ASN A 356 14.13 -21.33 -5.26
C ASN A 356 14.75 -21.54 -3.88
N ARG A 357 13.99 -22.09 -2.91
CA ARG A 357 14.53 -22.43 -1.57
C ARG A 357 15.75 -23.34 -1.66
N LYS A 358 15.68 -24.41 -2.46
CA LYS A 358 16.83 -25.32 -2.65
C LYS A 358 18.01 -24.66 -3.36
N ASN A 359 17.78 -23.61 -4.13
CA ASN A 359 18.80 -22.90 -4.90
C ASN A 359 19.40 -21.66 -4.18
N VAL A 360 18.87 -21.24 -3.03
CA VAL A 360 19.28 -20.02 -2.31
C VAL A 360 20.80 -19.93 -2.12
N LYS A 361 21.48 -21.04 -1.78
CA LYS A 361 22.95 -21.07 -1.60
C LYS A 361 23.74 -20.77 -2.87
N ASN A 362 23.16 -21.04 -4.04
CA ASN A 362 23.77 -20.73 -5.33
C ASN A 362 23.49 -19.29 -5.78
N GLU A 363 22.39 -18.71 -5.33
CA GLU A 363 21.97 -17.33 -5.67
C GLU A 363 22.58 -16.27 -4.75
N LEU A 364 23.06 -16.67 -3.57
CA LEU A 364 23.65 -15.79 -2.57
C LEU A 364 25.17 -15.94 -2.51
N GLU A 365 25.86 -14.81 -2.44
CA GLU A 365 27.30 -14.70 -2.17
C GLU A 365 27.52 -14.30 -0.72
N ARG A 366 28.37 -15.07 0.00
CA ARG A 366 28.66 -14.81 1.42
C ARG A 366 29.57 -13.59 1.58
N GLU A 367 29.26 -12.78 2.57
CA GLU A 367 30.02 -11.59 2.94
C GLU A 367 30.92 -11.82 4.16
N ALA A 368 31.84 -10.88 4.41
CA ALA A 368 32.81 -10.97 5.50
C ALA A 368 32.15 -10.98 6.89
N ASP A 369 31.02 -10.27 7.04
CA ASP A 369 30.24 -10.20 8.27
C ASP A 369 29.31 -11.42 8.47
N GLY A 370 29.34 -12.39 7.54
CA GLY A 370 28.55 -13.62 7.59
C GLY A 370 27.16 -13.52 6.97
N THR A 371 26.79 -12.36 6.44
CA THR A 371 25.54 -12.13 5.68
C THR A 371 25.72 -12.44 4.18
N PHE A 372 24.76 -12.05 3.35
CA PHE A 372 24.74 -12.42 1.93
C PHE A 372 24.32 -11.31 0.98
N THR A 373 24.94 -11.25 -0.20
CA THR A 373 24.51 -10.45 -1.35
C THR A 373 23.89 -11.34 -2.42
N LEU A 374 22.81 -10.90 -3.06
CA LEU A 374 22.20 -11.60 -4.18
C LEU A 374 23.05 -11.42 -5.45
N LYS A 375 23.38 -12.54 -6.12
CA LYS A 375 24.14 -12.55 -7.38
C LYS A 375 23.43 -11.76 -8.45
N GLY A 376 24.19 -10.97 -9.21
CA GLY A 376 23.63 -10.15 -10.29
C GLY A 376 22.79 -8.96 -9.82
N SER A 377 22.72 -8.68 -8.51
CA SER A 377 21.95 -7.53 -7.98
C SER A 377 22.42 -6.16 -8.48
N SER A 378 23.64 -6.07 -9.01
CA SER A 378 24.22 -4.88 -9.63
C SER A 378 24.09 -4.85 -11.16
N ALA A 379 23.17 -5.63 -11.73
CA ALA A 379 22.96 -5.71 -13.17
C ALA A 379 22.69 -4.33 -13.81
N ARG A 380 23.22 -4.17 -15.03
CA ARG A 380 22.99 -2.98 -15.86
C ARG A 380 22.00 -3.33 -16.97
N PHE A 381 21.03 -2.45 -17.18
CA PHE A 381 19.96 -2.64 -18.14
C PHE A 381 20.11 -1.67 -19.32
N THR A 382 20.18 -2.22 -20.53
CA THR A 382 20.25 -1.43 -21.76
C THR A 382 18.86 -0.84 -22.07
N PRO A 383 18.77 0.47 -22.37
CA PRO A 383 17.55 1.11 -22.87
C PRO A 383 16.99 0.39 -24.11
N LYS A 384 15.67 0.39 -24.26
CA LYS A 384 15.02 -0.26 -25.41
C LYS A 384 15.34 0.51 -26.70
N PRO A 385 15.50 -0.17 -27.84
CA PRO A 385 15.76 0.51 -29.12
C PRO A 385 14.59 1.38 -29.56
N ASN A 386 13.34 0.98 -29.25
CA ASN A 386 12.10 1.70 -29.53
C ASN A 386 11.64 2.63 -28.38
N ARG A 387 12.53 2.98 -27.44
CA ARG A 387 12.20 3.82 -26.28
C ARG A 387 11.67 5.21 -26.66
N PHE A 388 10.89 5.80 -25.77
CA PHE A 388 10.35 7.14 -25.97
C PHE A 388 11.42 8.22 -25.76
N ARG A 389 11.70 9.00 -26.82
CA ARG A 389 12.74 10.04 -26.79
C ARG A 389 12.22 11.45 -26.47
N GLY A 390 10.91 11.68 -26.52
CA GLY A 390 10.29 12.98 -26.20
C GLY A 390 10.34 13.36 -24.71
N ASN A 391 9.67 14.44 -24.34
CA ASN A 391 9.62 14.93 -22.97
C ASN A 391 8.71 14.03 -22.11
N VAL A 392 9.17 13.65 -20.92
CA VAL A 392 8.44 12.78 -20.00
C VAL A 392 8.07 13.58 -18.76
N TYR A 393 6.81 13.49 -18.33
CA TYR A 393 6.30 14.11 -17.10
C TYR A 393 5.74 12.99 -16.22
N ILE A 394 6.23 12.84 -14.99
CA ILE A 394 5.91 11.72 -14.11
C ILE A 394 5.08 12.24 -12.95
N LEU A 395 3.84 11.76 -12.83
CA LEU A 395 2.96 12.11 -11.72
C LEU A 395 3.11 11.08 -10.61
N MET A 396 3.35 11.53 -9.38
CA MET A 396 3.57 10.64 -8.23
C MET A 396 2.92 11.19 -6.96
N ASP A 397 2.66 10.30 -6.00
CA ASP A 397 2.13 10.63 -4.69
C ASP A 397 2.63 9.67 -3.60
N GLY A 398 2.18 9.88 -2.36
CA GLY A 398 2.53 9.03 -1.22
C GLY A 398 2.11 7.56 -1.34
N ALA A 399 1.26 7.22 -2.31
CA ALA A 399 0.85 5.85 -2.60
C ALA A 399 1.63 5.24 -3.78
N SER A 400 2.52 6.00 -4.44
CA SER A 400 3.55 5.49 -5.34
C SER A 400 4.62 4.72 -4.57
N ALA A 401 4.36 3.44 -4.27
CA ALA A 401 5.10 2.61 -3.33
C ALA A 401 5.84 1.42 -3.99
N SER A 402 6.75 0.78 -3.25
CA SER A 402 7.48 -0.44 -3.64
C SER A 402 8.17 -0.29 -5.02
N THR A 403 7.87 -1.16 -5.99
CA THR A 403 8.41 -1.08 -7.37
C THR A 403 8.26 0.31 -7.99
N THR A 404 7.16 1.00 -7.68
CA THR A 404 6.94 2.36 -8.16
C THR A 404 7.97 3.32 -7.58
N SER A 405 8.26 3.23 -6.28
CA SER A 405 9.28 4.07 -5.64
C SER A 405 10.69 3.76 -6.15
N GLU A 406 10.99 2.48 -6.40
CA GLU A 406 12.25 2.06 -7.04
C GLU A 406 12.41 2.71 -8.41
N PHE A 407 11.38 2.61 -9.26
CA PHE A 407 11.37 3.23 -10.58
C PHE A 407 11.54 4.75 -10.46
N LEU A 408 10.77 5.40 -9.59
CA LEU A 408 10.82 6.85 -9.40
C LEU A 408 12.23 7.31 -8.98
N ALA A 409 12.84 6.61 -8.02
CA ALA A 409 14.18 6.97 -7.53
C ALA A 409 15.24 6.86 -8.63
N VAL A 410 15.27 5.74 -9.36
CA VAL A 410 16.24 5.50 -10.45
C VAL A 410 15.96 6.41 -11.65
N ALA A 411 14.70 6.62 -12.01
CA ALA A 411 14.31 7.52 -13.08
C ALA A 411 14.69 8.97 -12.77
N HIS A 412 14.51 9.41 -11.51
CA HIS A 412 14.91 10.73 -11.04
C HIS A 412 16.43 10.89 -11.09
N ALA A 413 17.19 9.91 -10.56
CA ALA A 413 18.66 9.92 -10.62
C ALA A 413 19.22 10.02 -12.04
N ASN A 414 18.50 9.46 -13.02
CA ASN A 414 18.87 9.43 -14.43
C ASN A 414 18.19 10.51 -15.27
N ARG A 415 17.52 11.49 -14.65
CA ARG A 415 16.86 12.62 -15.33
C ARG A 415 15.93 12.18 -16.46
N VAL A 416 15.12 11.15 -16.21
CA VAL A 416 14.19 10.58 -17.21
C VAL A 416 13.15 11.60 -17.66
N GLY A 417 12.70 12.47 -16.77
CA GLY A 417 11.67 13.47 -17.02
C GLY A 417 11.45 14.38 -15.80
N THR A 418 10.40 15.19 -15.86
CA THR A 418 9.97 16.12 -14.80
C THR A 418 9.00 15.42 -13.84
N PHE A 419 9.24 15.49 -12.53
CA PHE A 419 8.45 14.85 -11.50
C PHE A 419 7.48 15.84 -10.85
N ILE A 420 6.19 15.49 -10.78
CA ILE A 420 5.12 16.41 -10.40
C ILE A 420 4.19 15.69 -9.40
N GLY A 421 3.79 16.38 -8.33
CA GLY A 421 2.86 15.83 -7.35
C GLY A 421 3.40 15.91 -5.93
N GLU A 422 3.39 14.79 -5.22
CA GLU A 422 3.85 14.69 -3.83
C GLU A 422 5.04 13.72 -3.70
N GLU A 423 5.72 13.73 -2.56
CA GLU A 423 6.78 12.77 -2.25
C GLU A 423 6.27 11.31 -2.39
N SER A 424 7.06 10.46 -3.05
CA SER A 424 6.75 9.04 -3.26
C SER A 424 6.75 8.23 -1.95
N GLY A 425 6.03 7.12 -1.89
CA GLY A 425 5.83 6.31 -0.68
C GLY A 425 6.96 5.35 -0.25
N GLY A 426 8.12 5.35 -0.90
CA GLY A 426 9.26 4.47 -0.59
C GLY A 426 10.59 5.23 -0.64
N ALA A 427 11.56 4.82 0.16
CA ALA A 427 12.81 5.57 0.37
C ALA A 427 13.68 5.61 -0.89
N TYR A 428 14.24 6.80 -1.18
CA TYR A 428 14.99 7.09 -2.39
C TYR A 428 16.20 6.15 -2.55
N GLU A 429 16.95 5.94 -1.48
CA GLU A 429 18.13 5.08 -1.45
C GLU A 429 17.81 3.57 -1.54
N GLY A 430 16.53 3.17 -1.46
CA GLY A 430 16.06 1.79 -1.48
C GLY A 430 15.41 1.36 -0.16
N GLY A 431 14.91 0.13 -0.12
CA GLY A 431 14.08 -0.36 0.99
C GLY A 431 14.31 -1.82 1.31
N ASN A 432 13.25 -2.50 1.72
CA ASN A 432 13.23 -3.95 1.94
C ASN A 432 12.08 -4.55 1.13
N GLY A 433 12.20 -5.78 0.66
CA GLY A 433 11.21 -6.40 -0.23
C GLY A 433 11.74 -7.66 -0.90
N GLY A 434 11.28 -7.91 -2.12
CA GLY A 434 11.75 -9.00 -3.00
C GLY A 434 11.15 -10.37 -2.66
N SER A 435 11.30 -10.83 -1.42
CA SER A 435 10.72 -12.07 -0.91
C SER A 435 10.31 -11.87 0.54
N PHE A 436 9.27 -12.56 0.97
CA PHE A 436 8.61 -12.32 2.25
C PHE A 436 8.40 -13.61 3.03
N VAL A 437 8.53 -13.53 4.35
CA VAL A 437 7.99 -14.52 5.29
C VAL A 437 6.59 -14.10 5.68
N HIS A 438 5.63 -15.01 5.54
CA HIS A 438 4.25 -14.85 5.98
C HIS A 438 3.95 -15.88 7.07
N LEU A 439 3.89 -15.42 8.31
CA LEU A 439 3.80 -16.30 9.48
C LEU A 439 2.60 -15.92 10.35
N THR A 440 2.01 -16.91 11.01
CA THR A 440 1.00 -16.69 12.06
C THR A 440 1.64 -16.97 13.43
N LEU A 441 1.60 -15.99 14.32
CA LEU A 441 2.14 -16.14 15.68
C LEU A 441 1.36 -17.24 16.42
N PRO A 442 2.04 -18.20 17.05
CA PRO A 442 1.44 -19.47 17.47
C PRO A 442 0.39 -19.30 18.57
N GLN A 443 0.55 -18.32 19.47
CA GLN A 443 -0.35 -18.17 20.61
C GLN A 443 -1.49 -17.19 20.32
N SER A 444 -1.21 -16.07 19.68
CA SER A 444 -2.19 -15.01 19.38
C SER A 444 -2.92 -15.21 18.05
N GLY A 445 -2.34 -15.91 17.08
CA GLY A 445 -2.91 -15.99 15.73
C GLY A 445 -2.78 -14.71 14.91
N ILE A 446 -2.02 -13.72 15.39
CA ILE A 446 -1.67 -12.52 14.63
C ILE A 446 -0.80 -12.94 13.44
N GLN A 447 -1.14 -12.47 12.25
CA GLN A 447 -0.30 -12.67 11.07
C GLN A 447 0.77 -11.61 11.00
N VAL A 448 1.98 -12.01 10.64
CA VAL A 448 3.14 -11.14 10.48
C VAL A 448 3.74 -11.38 9.10
N THR A 449 4.02 -10.29 8.40
CA THR A 449 4.79 -10.29 7.16
C THR A 449 6.11 -9.56 7.39
N THR A 450 7.23 -10.15 6.98
CA THR A 450 8.56 -9.54 7.03
C THR A 450 9.34 -9.81 5.74
N PRO A 451 10.11 -8.85 5.22
CA PRO A 451 10.96 -9.04 4.04
C PRO A 451 12.20 -9.87 4.36
N LEU A 452 12.70 -10.60 3.36
CA LEU A 452 13.95 -11.36 3.39
C LEU A 452 15.10 -10.63 2.68
N VAL A 453 14.80 -9.65 1.82
CA VAL A 453 15.82 -8.92 1.06
C VAL A 453 15.72 -7.43 1.36
N SER A 454 16.88 -6.81 1.60
CA SER A 454 17.04 -5.36 1.54
C SER A 454 17.66 -5.00 0.20
N TYR A 455 17.28 -3.88 -0.37
CA TYR A 455 17.85 -3.40 -1.62
C TYR A 455 18.30 -1.94 -1.48
N ARG A 456 19.30 -1.60 -2.29
CA ARG A 456 19.80 -0.24 -2.45
C ARG A 456 19.64 0.16 -3.90
N ASN A 457 18.90 1.23 -4.16
CA ASN A 457 18.75 1.75 -5.52
C ASN A 457 20.10 2.29 -6.03
N ALA A 458 20.35 2.21 -7.33
CA ALA A 458 21.54 2.79 -7.95
C ALA A 458 21.37 4.30 -8.18
N VAL A 459 21.32 5.04 -7.07
CA VAL A 459 21.09 6.48 -7.03
C VAL A 459 22.20 7.19 -6.24
N PRO A 460 22.40 8.50 -6.44
CA PRO A 460 23.26 9.31 -5.57
C PRO A 460 22.76 9.27 -4.11
N GLU A 461 23.67 9.53 -3.17
CA GLU A 461 23.30 9.65 -1.76
C GLU A 461 22.29 10.80 -1.59
N PRO A 462 21.12 10.56 -0.98
CA PRO A 462 20.12 11.61 -0.78
C PRO A 462 20.59 12.62 0.26
N LEU A 463 20.16 13.87 0.11
CA LEU A 463 20.39 14.94 1.09
C LEU A 463 19.79 14.60 2.46
N GLN A 464 18.66 13.89 2.48
CA GLN A 464 18.01 13.40 3.68
C GLN A 464 17.65 11.92 3.51
N LYS A 465 18.23 11.06 4.35
CA LYS A 465 17.95 9.61 4.37
C LYS A 465 16.53 9.31 4.84
N GLY A 466 15.97 8.22 4.34
CA GLY A 466 14.62 7.76 4.68
C GLY A 466 13.51 8.67 4.16
N ARG A 467 13.78 9.46 3.13
CA ARG A 467 12.78 10.23 2.39
C ARG A 467 12.57 9.58 1.03
N GLY A 468 11.39 9.76 0.47
CA GLY A 468 11.08 9.30 -0.88
C GLY A 468 11.66 10.21 -1.95
N THR A 469 11.36 9.87 -3.20
CA THR A 469 11.63 10.77 -4.33
C THR A 469 10.77 12.02 -4.17
N LEU A 470 11.42 13.18 -4.08
CA LEU A 470 10.74 14.48 -4.02
C LEU A 470 10.41 14.95 -5.46
N PRO A 471 9.26 15.62 -5.66
CA PRO A 471 8.91 16.14 -6.97
C PRO A 471 9.72 17.39 -7.32
N ASP A 472 9.96 17.61 -8.62
CA ASP A 472 10.47 18.88 -9.14
C ASP A 472 9.41 19.99 -8.96
N HIS A 473 8.13 19.63 -9.10
CA HIS A 473 6.99 20.51 -8.86
C HIS A 473 6.03 19.90 -7.84
N ALA A 474 6.05 20.42 -6.61
CA ALA A 474 5.13 20.03 -5.56
C ALA A 474 3.71 20.53 -5.88
N VAL A 475 2.77 19.60 -6.10
CA VAL A 475 1.36 19.87 -6.37
C VAL A 475 0.53 18.85 -5.59
N SER A 476 -0.34 19.33 -4.70
CA SER A 476 -1.30 18.49 -3.97
C SER A 476 -2.72 18.86 -4.41
N PHE A 477 -3.66 17.91 -4.31
CA PHE A 477 -5.07 18.21 -4.54
C PHE A 477 -5.66 18.89 -3.31
N THR A 478 -6.65 19.74 -3.52
CA THR A 478 -7.36 20.52 -2.51
C THR A 478 -8.76 19.97 -2.24
N LEU A 479 -9.47 20.49 -1.25
CA LEU A 479 -10.90 20.20 -1.10
C LEU A 479 -11.69 20.61 -2.36
N ASP A 480 -11.35 21.76 -2.95
CA ASP A 480 -12.03 22.26 -4.14
C ASP A 480 -11.87 21.29 -5.32
N ASP A 481 -10.67 20.72 -5.49
CA ASP A 481 -10.41 19.67 -6.47
C ASP A 481 -11.31 18.45 -6.28
N VAL A 482 -11.49 18.02 -5.02
CA VAL A 482 -12.37 16.90 -4.70
C VAL A 482 -13.82 17.24 -5.04
N LEU A 483 -14.31 18.42 -4.66
CA LEU A 483 -15.70 18.82 -4.87
C LEU A 483 -16.04 19.10 -6.34
N ASN A 484 -15.09 19.65 -7.09
CA ASN A 484 -15.25 20.01 -8.49
C ASN A 484 -14.76 18.91 -9.45
N HIS A 485 -14.25 17.80 -8.93
CA HIS A 485 -13.68 16.69 -9.69
C HIS A 485 -12.49 17.11 -10.57
N THR A 486 -11.73 18.10 -10.11
CA THR A 486 -10.57 18.63 -10.84
C THR A 486 -9.32 17.82 -10.49
N ASP A 487 -8.58 17.40 -11.51
CA ASP A 487 -7.25 16.82 -11.33
C ASP A 487 -6.20 17.94 -11.44
N SER A 488 -5.92 18.61 -10.32
CA SER A 488 -4.97 19.74 -10.28
C SER A 488 -3.56 19.35 -10.69
N VAL A 489 -3.11 18.15 -10.34
CA VAL A 489 -1.77 17.67 -10.73
C VAL A 489 -1.71 17.52 -12.26
N LEU A 490 -2.69 16.86 -12.88
CA LEU A 490 -2.74 16.70 -14.33
C LEU A 490 -2.93 18.05 -15.04
N THR A 491 -3.75 18.94 -14.48
CA THR A 491 -3.98 20.29 -15.03
C THR A 491 -2.69 21.10 -15.04
N TYR A 492 -1.97 21.12 -13.90
CA TYR A 492 -0.66 21.74 -13.79
C TYR A 492 0.33 21.18 -14.82
N THR A 493 0.40 19.86 -14.98
CA THR A 493 1.28 19.22 -15.98
C THR A 493 0.96 19.66 -17.40
N LYS A 494 -0.33 19.71 -17.75
CA LYS A 494 -0.78 20.17 -19.07
C LYS A 494 -0.39 21.63 -19.32
N GLU A 495 -0.50 22.50 -18.32
CA GLU A 495 -0.04 23.88 -18.41
C GLU A 495 1.49 23.99 -18.55
N LEU A 496 2.23 23.18 -17.81
CA LEU A 496 3.69 23.12 -17.91
C LEU A 496 4.12 22.73 -19.33
N ILE A 497 3.47 21.74 -19.93
CA ILE A 497 3.71 21.33 -21.33
C ILE A 497 3.45 22.50 -22.30
N ARG A 498 2.32 23.21 -22.17
CA ARG A 498 1.96 24.35 -23.04
C ARG A 498 2.98 25.48 -22.97
N LYS A 499 3.60 25.69 -21.80
CA LYS A 499 4.64 26.70 -21.59
C LYS A 499 6.04 26.26 -22.07
N GLY A 500 6.17 25.03 -22.59
CA GLY A 500 7.47 24.46 -22.96
C GLY A 500 8.36 24.14 -21.76
N GLY A 501 7.78 24.03 -20.57
CA GLY A 501 8.50 23.69 -19.35
C GLY A 501 9.06 22.27 -19.40
N LYS A 502 10.27 22.11 -18.84
CA LYS A 502 10.97 20.84 -18.67
C LYS A 502 11.35 20.66 -17.22
#